data_AF-A0A1H8W9L9-F1
#
_entry.id   AF-A0A1H8W9L9-F1
#
_cell.length_a   1.000
_cell.length_b   1.000
_cell.length_c   1.000
_cell.angle_alpha   90.00
_cell.angle_beta   90.00
_cell.angle_gamma   90.00
#
_symmetry.space_group_name_H-M   'P 1'
#
loop_
_entity.id
_entity.type
_entity.pdbx_description
1 polymer ?
#
loop_
_entity_poly.entity_id
_entity_poly.type
_entity_poly.pdbx_seq_one_letter_code
_entity_poly.pdbx_strand_id
1 'polypeptide(L)'
;MRNSVQKAENTVIAKGAVVTSGKVIAEQTFGFWTSLFENHHFRLVGGAPLNSFPLKPAAVNRSVMATKLNEIGLFRNRVYHNEPICFLNNRIDFAHVQRIIQTIYDLLSWIEPDLVTYVNYFDNINSKIAAGMTL
;
A
#
# COMPACT_ATOMS: atom_id res chain seq x y z
N MET A 1 -2.29 12.27 12.31
CA MET A 1 -3.48 12.06 11.44
C MET A 1 -4.34 13.30 11.20
N ARG A 2 -4.80 14.00 12.25
CA ARG A 2 -5.72 15.17 12.14
C ARG A 2 -5.26 16.22 11.11
N ASN A 3 -3.98 16.60 11.14
CA ASN A 3 -3.43 17.59 10.21
C ASN A 3 -3.53 17.14 8.74
N SER A 4 -3.43 15.84 8.46
CA SER A 4 -3.56 15.28 7.10
C SER A 4 -5.00 15.38 6.59
N VAL A 5 -5.98 15.13 7.47
CA VAL A 5 -7.40 15.30 7.19
C VAL A 5 -7.70 16.79 6.93
N GLN A 6 -7.27 17.67 7.85
CA GLN A 6 -7.50 19.12 7.68
C GLN A 6 -6.86 19.66 6.40
N LYS A 7 -5.65 19.21 6.08
CA LYS A 7 -4.97 19.60 4.84
C LYS A 7 -5.76 19.15 3.61
N ALA A 8 -6.26 17.92 3.60
CA ALA A 8 -7.11 17.42 2.51
C ALA A 8 -8.41 18.23 2.37
N GLU A 9 -9.10 18.51 3.47
CA GLU A 9 -10.29 19.37 3.46
C GLU A 9 -10.00 20.75 2.88
N ASN A 10 -8.91 21.39 3.32
CA ASN A 10 -8.49 22.69 2.82
C ASN A 10 -8.17 22.65 1.32
N THR A 11 -7.52 21.59 0.84
CA THR A 11 -7.25 21.39 -0.59
C THR A 11 -8.54 21.23 -1.40
N VAL A 12 -9.52 20.47 -0.89
CA VAL A 12 -10.81 20.29 -1.55
C VAL A 12 -11.60 21.60 -1.62
N ILE A 13 -11.60 22.38 -0.52
CA ILE A 13 -12.24 23.70 -0.46
C ILE A 13 -11.55 24.69 -1.41
N ALA A 14 -10.22 24.70 -1.47
CA ALA A 14 -9.46 25.56 -2.37
C ALA A 14 -9.74 25.26 -3.86
N LYS A 15 -10.14 24.02 -4.19
CA LYS A 15 -10.61 23.62 -5.51
C LYS A 15 -12.09 23.98 -5.77
N GLY A 16 -12.76 24.69 -4.85
CA GLY A 16 -14.16 25.09 -4.97
C GLY A 16 -15.16 23.95 -4.81
N ALA A 17 -14.76 22.82 -4.23
CA ALA A 17 -15.57 21.62 -4.19
C ALA A 17 -16.08 21.32 -2.77
N VAL A 18 -17.27 20.72 -2.66
CA VAL A 18 -17.82 20.28 -1.36
C VAL A 18 -16.96 19.15 -0.78
N VAL A 19 -16.60 19.28 0.49
CA VAL A 19 -15.84 18.26 1.24
C VAL A 19 -16.70 17.01 1.43
N THR A 20 -16.19 15.87 0.98
CA THR A 20 -16.78 14.55 1.22
C THR A 20 -15.70 13.57 1.68
N SER A 21 -16.09 12.51 2.37
CA SER A 21 -15.14 11.46 2.82
C SER A 21 -14.33 10.90 1.65
N GLY A 22 -14.97 10.63 0.51
CA GLY A 22 -14.30 10.14 -0.70
C GLY A 22 -13.23 11.11 -1.23
N LYS A 23 -13.50 12.43 -1.20
CA LYS A 23 -12.50 13.43 -1.61
C LYS A 23 -11.37 13.55 -0.61
N VAL A 24 -11.66 13.51 0.70
CA VAL A 24 -10.63 13.52 1.73
C VAL A 24 -9.70 12.31 1.58
N ILE A 25 -10.27 11.13 1.33
CA ILE A 25 -9.54 9.88 1.07
C ILE A 25 -8.66 10.01 -0.19
N ALA A 26 -9.20 10.56 -1.27
CA ALA A 26 -8.47 10.76 -2.53
C ALA A 26 -7.27 11.72 -2.42
N GLU A 27 -7.28 12.64 -1.46
CA GLU A 27 -6.15 13.55 -1.19
C GLU A 27 -5.09 12.95 -0.25
N GLN A 28 -5.32 11.76 0.32
CA GLN A 28 -4.35 11.13 1.21
C GLN A 28 -3.20 10.46 0.45
N THR A 29 -1.99 10.54 1.00
CA THR A 29 -0.83 9.82 0.49
C THR A 29 -0.79 8.39 1.04
N PHE A 30 0.08 7.53 0.48
CA PHE A 30 0.30 6.19 1.05
C PHE A 30 0.76 6.24 2.52
N GLY A 31 1.53 7.27 2.90
CA GLY A 31 1.99 7.47 4.28
C GLY A 31 0.86 7.73 5.29
N PHE A 32 -0.29 8.24 4.84
CA PHE A 32 -1.48 8.33 5.69
C PHE A 32 -1.94 6.93 6.10
N TRP A 33 -2.04 6.01 5.15
CA TRP A 33 -2.49 4.64 5.39
C TRP A 33 -1.51 3.87 6.27
N THR A 34 -0.19 3.99 6.07
CA THR A 34 0.78 3.37 6.99
C THR A 34 0.61 3.91 8.42
N SER A 35 0.45 5.22 8.58
CA SER A 35 0.24 5.84 9.89
C SER A 35 -1.08 5.42 10.55
N LEU A 36 -2.12 5.11 9.77
CA LEU A 36 -3.43 4.66 10.27
C LEU A 36 -3.36 3.32 11.00
N PHE A 37 -2.40 2.48 10.63
CA PHE A 37 -2.13 1.20 11.29
C PHE A 37 -1.12 1.30 12.43
N GLU A 38 -0.59 2.49 12.75
CA GLU A 38 0.23 2.68 13.95
C GLU A 38 -0.62 2.57 15.23
N ASN A 39 -0.04 2.03 16.30
CA ASN A 39 -0.79 1.66 17.51
C ASN A 39 -1.65 2.80 18.07
N HIS A 40 -1.10 4.02 18.16
CA HIS A 40 -1.82 5.15 18.74
C HIS A 40 -3.00 5.59 17.86
N HIS A 41 -2.82 5.72 16.55
CA HIS A 41 -3.89 6.09 15.62
C HIS A 41 -4.94 4.99 15.50
N PHE A 42 -4.51 3.73 15.37
CA PHE A 42 -5.40 2.59 15.24
C PHE A 42 -6.35 2.46 16.43
N ARG A 43 -5.85 2.68 17.65
CA ARG A 43 -6.67 2.71 18.87
C ARG A 43 -7.66 3.86 18.89
N LEU A 44 -7.26 5.05 18.42
CA LEU A 44 -8.13 6.22 18.37
C LEU A 44 -9.36 6.00 17.46
N VAL A 45 -9.21 5.24 16.39
CA VAL A 45 -10.31 4.90 15.46
C VAL A 45 -10.99 3.57 15.80
N GLY A 46 -10.78 3.04 17.01
CA GLY A 46 -11.44 1.81 17.47
C GLY A 46 -11.08 0.56 16.67
N GLY A 47 -9.94 0.56 15.99
CA GLY A 47 -9.52 -0.55 15.13
C GLY A 47 -10.32 -0.74 13.84
N ALA A 48 -11.18 0.23 13.50
CA ALA A 48 -11.98 0.23 12.27
C ALA A 48 -11.20 -0.07 10.97
N PRO A 49 -9.91 0.33 10.79
CA PRO A 49 -9.19 0.05 9.55
C PRO A 49 -9.06 -1.44 9.18
N LEU A 50 -9.14 -2.36 10.16
CA LEU A 50 -9.15 -3.80 9.85
C LEU A 50 -10.45 -4.25 9.16
N ASN A 51 -11.55 -3.52 9.32
CA ASN A 51 -12.83 -3.85 8.70
C ASN A 51 -12.79 -3.66 7.18
N SER A 52 -11.84 -2.86 6.66
CA SER A 52 -11.59 -2.72 5.23
C SER A 52 -10.94 -3.94 4.59
N PHE A 53 -10.53 -4.93 5.40
CA PHE A 53 -9.91 -6.18 4.95
C PHE A 53 -10.72 -7.39 5.43
N PRO A 54 -11.98 -7.54 4.98
CA PRO A 54 -12.90 -8.54 5.51
C PRO A 54 -12.44 -9.99 5.27
N LEU A 55 -11.64 -10.22 4.23
CA LEU A 55 -11.19 -11.56 3.82
C LEU A 55 -9.79 -11.92 4.31
N LYS A 56 -9.20 -11.10 5.18
CA LYS A 56 -7.88 -11.40 5.75
C LYS A 56 -7.93 -12.67 6.63
N PRO A 57 -6.86 -13.47 6.68
CA PRO A 57 -6.75 -14.57 7.63
C PRO A 57 -6.88 -14.12 9.09
N ALA A 58 -7.37 -15.01 9.96
CA ALA A 58 -7.55 -14.72 11.39
C ALA A 58 -6.23 -14.31 12.10
N ALA A 59 -5.09 -14.89 11.67
CA ALA A 59 -3.77 -14.57 12.21
C ALA A 59 -3.29 -13.16 11.84
N VAL A 60 -3.88 -12.52 10.83
CA VAL A 60 -3.50 -11.17 10.39
C VAL A 60 -4.14 -10.14 11.32
N ASN A 61 -3.32 -9.64 12.25
CA ASN A 61 -3.70 -8.57 13.17
C ASN A 61 -3.12 -7.22 12.71
N ARG A 62 -3.41 -6.16 13.48
CA ARG A 62 -2.91 -4.80 13.22
C ARG A 62 -1.40 -4.72 13.05
N SER A 63 -0.62 -5.48 13.83
CA SER A 63 0.84 -5.45 13.73
C SER A 63 1.31 -6.03 12.39
N VAL A 64 0.72 -7.15 11.96
CA VAL A 64 1.02 -7.77 10.66
C VAL A 64 0.67 -6.81 9.52
N MET A 65 -0.49 -6.16 9.60
CA MET A 65 -0.92 -5.15 8.62
C MET A 65 0.03 -3.95 8.56
N ALA A 66 0.42 -3.41 9.72
CA ALA A 66 1.36 -2.31 9.81
C ALA A 66 2.71 -2.68 9.17
N THR A 67 3.22 -3.88 9.45
CA THR A 67 4.47 -4.37 8.85
C THR A 67 4.36 -4.48 7.33
N LYS A 68 3.32 -5.13 6.79
CA LYS A 68 3.10 -5.27 5.34
C LYS A 68 2.99 -3.93 4.63
N LEU A 69 2.20 -2.99 5.18
CA LEU A 69 2.06 -1.65 4.61
C LEU A 69 3.37 -0.86 4.68
N ASN A 70 4.13 -0.97 5.77
CA ASN A 70 5.41 -0.31 5.91
C ASN A 70 6.45 -0.86 4.92
N GLU A 71 6.50 -2.18 4.70
CA GLU A 71 7.38 -2.78 3.69
C GLU A 71 7.12 -2.24 2.28
N ILE A 72 5.84 -2.12 1.88
CA ILE A 72 5.45 -1.50 0.61
C ILE A 72 5.89 -0.02 0.56
N GLY A 73 5.67 0.71 1.66
CA GLY A 73 6.04 2.13 1.76
C GLY A 73 7.54 2.36 1.60
N LEU A 74 8.35 1.56 2.28
CA LEU A 74 9.81 1.58 2.15
C LEU A 74 10.24 1.23 0.73
N PHE A 75 9.67 0.17 0.13
CA PHE A 75 9.98 -0.21 -1.25
C PHE A 75 9.65 0.91 -2.23
N ARG A 76 8.47 1.54 -2.12
CA ARG A 76 8.07 2.69 -2.94
C ARG A 76 9.08 3.84 -2.82
N ASN A 77 9.59 4.12 -1.62
CA ASN A 77 10.58 5.19 -1.42
C ASN A 77 11.88 4.89 -2.18
N ARG A 78 12.35 3.65 -2.13
CA ARG A 78 13.53 3.22 -2.90
C ARG A 78 13.33 3.43 -4.41
N VAL A 79 12.15 3.06 -4.93
CA VAL A 79 11.77 3.31 -6.34
C VAL A 79 11.78 4.80 -6.65
N TYR A 80 11.18 5.63 -5.79
CA TYR A 80 11.15 7.09 -5.97
C TYR A 80 12.55 7.73 -5.97
N HIS A 81 13.47 7.20 -5.17
CA HIS A 81 14.86 7.64 -5.11
C HIS A 81 15.76 7.00 -6.18
N ASN A 82 15.19 6.23 -7.12
CA ASN A 82 15.92 5.51 -8.16
C ASN A 82 17.01 4.55 -7.62
N GLU A 83 16.76 3.96 -6.45
CA GLU A 83 17.68 2.96 -5.90
C GLU A 83 17.60 1.62 -6.68
N PRO A 84 18.70 0.83 -6.70
CA PRO A 84 18.67 -0.51 -7.27
C PRO A 84 17.74 -1.45 -6.47
N ILE A 85 16.63 -1.88 -7.07
CA ILE A 85 15.61 -2.73 -6.41
C ILE A 85 15.67 -4.22 -6.79
N CYS A 86 16.35 -4.55 -7.90
CA CYS A 86 16.46 -5.91 -8.46
C CYS A 86 17.87 -6.50 -8.32
N PHE A 87 18.59 -6.10 -7.27
CA PHE A 87 19.98 -6.50 -7.06
C PHE A 87 20.23 -6.87 -5.60
N LEU A 88 21.07 -7.88 -5.41
CA LEU A 88 21.70 -8.20 -4.14
C LEU A 88 23.22 -8.13 -4.34
N ASN A 89 23.84 -7.07 -3.83
CA ASN A 89 25.21 -6.69 -4.16
C ASN A 89 25.39 -6.57 -5.69
N ASN A 90 26.29 -7.35 -6.28
CA ASN A 90 26.57 -7.34 -7.73
C ASN A 90 25.82 -8.44 -8.49
N ARG A 91 24.79 -9.05 -7.91
CA ARG A 91 23.98 -10.09 -8.56
C ARG A 91 22.56 -9.61 -8.78
N ILE A 92 21.99 -9.93 -9.94
CA ILE A 92 20.57 -9.72 -10.21
C ILE A 92 19.77 -10.61 -9.24
N ASP A 93 18.84 -10.01 -8.52
CA ASP A 93 17.98 -10.68 -7.55
C ASP A 93 16.61 -10.00 -7.51
N PHE A 94 15.56 -10.76 -7.84
CA PHE A 94 14.18 -10.30 -7.84
C PHE A 94 13.38 -10.73 -6.61
N ALA A 95 13.97 -11.49 -5.68
CA ALA A 95 13.25 -12.09 -4.56
C ALA A 95 12.58 -11.04 -3.68
N HIS A 96 13.22 -9.88 -3.45
CA HIS A 96 12.60 -8.79 -2.71
C HIS A 96 11.39 -8.20 -3.45
N VAL A 97 11.53 -7.93 -4.75
CA VAL A 97 10.45 -7.41 -5.61
C VAL A 97 9.28 -8.39 -5.63
N GLN A 98 9.54 -9.68 -5.82
CA GLN A 98 8.52 -10.73 -5.82
C GLN A 98 7.77 -10.80 -4.47
N ARG A 99 8.46 -10.66 -3.34
CA ARG A 99 7.82 -10.60 -2.01
C ARG A 99 6.92 -9.37 -1.85
N ILE A 100 7.32 -8.22 -2.38
CA ILE A 100 6.51 -6.99 -2.36
C ILE A 100 5.27 -7.16 -3.23
N ILE A 101 5.42 -7.70 -4.45
CA ILE A 101 4.29 -8.02 -5.34
C ILE A 101 3.31 -8.96 -4.64
N GLN A 102 3.79 -10.06 -4.05
CA GLN A 102 2.92 -10.98 -3.31
C GLN A 102 2.22 -10.28 -2.15
N THR A 103 2.91 -9.41 -1.41
CA THR A 103 2.31 -8.65 -0.30
C THR A 103 1.20 -7.71 -0.79
N ILE A 104 1.36 -7.08 -1.96
CA ILE A 104 0.32 -6.25 -2.57
C ILE A 104 -0.88 -7.12 -2.94
N TYR A 105 -0.67 -8.26 -3.61
CA TYR A 105 -1.75 -9.17 -4.00
C TYR A 105 -2.48 -9.78 -2.80
N ASP A 106 -1.76 -10.13 -1.71
CA ASP A 106 -2.38 -10.54 -0.44
C ASP A 106 -3.35 -9.45 0.03
N LEU A 107 -2.89 -8.20 0.14
CA LEU A 107 -3.69 -7.07 0.61
C LEU A 107 -4.92 -6.82 -0.27
N LEU A 108 -4.77 -6.89 -1.59
CA LEU A 108 -5.89 -6.76 -2.53
C LEU A 108 -6.91 -7.87 -2.35
N SER A 109 -6.45 -9.13 -2.25
CA SER A 109 -7.32 -10.29 -2.04
C SER A 109 -8.10 -10.23 -0.73
N TRP A 110 -7.53 -9.58 0.29
CA TRP A 110 -8.17 -9.40 1.59
C TRP A 110 -9.21 -8.28 1.60
N ILE A 111 -9.10 -7.32 0.67
CA ILE A 111 -10.11 -6.27 0.44
C ILE A 111 -11.27 -6.86 -0.36
N GLU A 112 -10.97 -7.34 -1.57
CA GLU A 112 -11.96 -7.87 -2.51
C GLU A 112 -11.23 -8.69 -3.61
N PRO A 113 -11.57 -9.97 -3.84
CA PRO A 113 -10.84 -10.82 -4.79
C PRO A 113 -10.92 -10.33 -6.25
N ASP A 114 -12.00 -9.65 -6.64
CA ASP A 114 -12.13 -9.09 -8.00
C ASP A 114 -11.06 -8.04 -8.31
N LEU A 115 -10.51 -7.36 -7.29
CA LEU A 115 -9.40 -6.42 -7.47
C LEU A 115 -8.12 -7.12 -7.93
N VAL A 116 -7.90 -8.38 -7.50
CA VAL A 116 -6.74 -9.17 -7.94
C VAL A 116 -6.84 -9.43 -9.44
N THR A 117 -8.00 -9.87 -9.91
CA THR A 117 -8.26 -10.11 -11.34
C THR A 117 -8.08 -8.82 -12.15
N TYR A 118 -8.66 -7.71 -11.69
CA TYR A 118 -8.56 -6.42 -12.36
C TYR A 118 -7.11 -5.92 -12.46
N VAL A 119 -6.33 -5.98 -11.37
CA VAL A 119 -4.93 -5.54 -11.37
C VAL A 119 -4.07 -6.45 -12.24
N ASN A 120 -4.28 -7.77 -12.16
CA ASN A 120 -3.52 -8.74 -12.93
C ASN A 120 -3.70 -8.58 -14.45
N TYR A 121 -4.86 -8.08 -14.90
CA TYR A 121 -5.08 -7.78 -16.33
C TYR A 121 -4.06 -6.76 -16.88
N PHE A 122 -3.61 -5.81 -16.06
CA PHE A 122 -2.61 -4.81 -16.46
C PHE A 122 -1.19 -5.14 -15.98
N ASP A 123 -1.03 -6.15 -15.12
CA ASP A 123 0.26 -6.50 -14.54
C ASP A 123 1.12 -7.29 -15.53
N ASN A 124 2.15 -6.62 -16.07
CA ASN A 124 3.17 -7.24 -16.91
C ASN A 124 4.52 -7.42 -16.19
N ILE A 125 4.57 -7.22 -14.87
CA ILE A 125 5.82 -7.22 -14.10
C ILE A 125 6.42 -8.64 -14.05
N ASN A 126 5.60 -9.66 -13.87
CA ASN A 126 6.07 -11.05 -13.83
C ASN A 126 6.80 -11.45 -15.13
N SER A 127 6.29 -11.04 -16.29
CA SER A 127 6.95 -11.28 -17.58
C SER A 127 8.31 -10.56 -17.68
N LYS A 128 8.42 -9.35 -17.12
CA LYS A 128 9.68 -8.59 -17.08
C LYS A 128 10.70 -9.23 -16.13
N ILE A 129 10.25 -9.72 -14.98
CA ILE A 129 11.10 -10.47 -14.04
C ILE A 129 11.62 -11.74 -14.72
N ALA A 130 10.77 -12.50 -15.39
CA ALA A 130 11.17 -13.71 -16.11
C ALA A 130 12.24 -13.41 -17.18
N ALA A 131 12.06 -12.36 -17.98
CA ALA A 131 13.07 -11.93 -18.94
C ALA A 131 14.38 -11.51 -18.25
N GLY A 132 14.31 -10.79 -17.13
CA GLY A 132 15.48 -10.37 -16.37
C GLY A 132 16.26 -11.51 -15.70
N MET A 133 15.60 -12.63 -15.38
CA MET A 133 16.25 -13.83 -14.84
C MET A 133 17.05 -14.61 -15.89
N THR A 134 16.86 -14.33 -17.18
CA THR A 134 17.58 -14.98 -18.29
C THR A 134 18.85 -14.24 -18.72
N LEU A 135 19.19 -13.13 -18.05
CA LEU A 135 20.41 -12.34 -18.25
C LEU A 135 21.55 -12.84 -17.35
#